data_AF-A0A0Q6SD61-F1
#
_entry.id   AF-A0A0Q6SD61-F1
#
_cell.length_a   1.000
_cell.length_b   1.000
_cell.length_c   1.000
_cell.angle_alpha   90.00
_cell.angle_beta   90.00
_cell.angle_gamma   90.00
#
_symmetry.space_group_name_H-M   'P 1'
#
loop_
_entity.id
_entity.type
_entity.pdbx_description
1 polymer ?
#
loop_
_entity_poly.entity_id
_entity_poly.type
_entity_poly.pdbx_seq_one_letter_code
_entity_poly.pdbx_strand_id
1 'polypeptide(L)' 'MHISDTAIPPNDLTMLQTVLDAWCFQNRILRRDATAEAKILISEYKRGNRSQIKLIDALINSTTH' A
#
# COMPACT_ATOMS: atom_id res chain seq x y z
N MET A 1 16.85 -6.99 -1.10
CA MET A 1 15.73 -6.18 -1.59
C MET A 1 16.13 -4.72 -1.39
N HIS A 2 16.62 -4.05 -2.44
CA HIS A 2 17.01 -2.65 -2.37
C HIS A 2 15.74 -1.81 -2.41
N ILE A 3 15.46 -1.07 -1.33
CA ILE A 3 14.37 -0.09 -1.29
C ILE A 3 14.98 1.21 -1.82
N SER A 4 14.79 1.47 -3.10
CA SER A 4 15.27 2.69 -3.75
C SER A 4 14.38 3.87 -3.36
N ASP A 5 15.02 4.97 -2.95
CA ASP A 5 14.41 6.26 -2.60
C ASP A 5 13.94 7.02 -3.86
N THR A 6 13.25 6.31 -4.77
CA THR A 6 12.70 6.90 -5.99
C THR A 6 11.48 7.71 -5.63
N ALA A 7 11.58 9.03 -5.77
CA ALA A 7 10.45 9.94 -5.72
C ALA A 7 9.44 9.55 -6.83
N ILE A 8 8.39 8.84 -6.43
CA ILE A 8 7.31 8.39 -7.29
C ILE A 8 6.57 9.62 -7.85
N PRO A 9 6.45 9.76 -9.19
CA PRO A 9 5.70 10.85 -9.80
C PRO A 9 4.25 10.92 -9.27
N PRO A 10 3.63 12.11 -9.16
CA PRO A 10 2.19 12.19 -8.98
C PRO A 10 1.51 11.45 -10.15
N ASN A 11 0.62 10.49 -9.82
CA ASN A 11 -0.05 9.52 -10.71
C ASN A 11 0.62 8.16 -10.89
N ASP A 12 1.81 7.93 -10.34
CA ASP A 12 2.37 6.59 -10.37
C ASP A 12 1.80 5.74 -9.22
N LEU A 13 0.74 5.00 -9.56
CA LEU A 13 0.06 4.05 -8.68
C LEU A 13 0.82 2.73 -8.56
N THR A 14 1.95 2.56 -9.25
CA THR A 14 2.74 1.32 -9.24
C THR A 14 3.16 0.98 -7.81
N MET A 15 3.56 1.96 -7.01
CA MET A 15 3.88 1.71 -5.60
C MET A 15 2.66 1.21 -4.81
N LEU A 16 1.46 1.74 -5.04
CA LEU A 16 0.26 1.23 -4.36
C LEU A 16 -0.01 -0.22 -4.74
N GLN A 17 0.20 -0.58 -6.01
CA GLN A 17 0.07 -1.95 -6.47
C GLN A 17 1.13 -2.85 -5.82
N THR A 18 2.39 -2.42 -5.76
CA THR A 18 3.49 -3.17 -5.11
C THR A 18 3.24 -3.37 -3.62
N VAL A 19 2.78 -2.34 -2.91
CA VAL A 19 2.44 -2.44 -1.47
C VAL A 19 1.27 -3.38 -1.27
N LEU A 20 0.21 -3.28 -2.09
CA LEU A 20 -0.94 -4.17 -2.01
C LEU A 20 -0.56 -5.62 -2.31
N ASP A 21 0.26 -5.88 -3.33
CA ASP A 21 0.72 -7.23 -3.68
C ASP A 21 1.58 -7.84 -2.57
N ALA A 22 2.51 -7.06 -2.01
CA ALA A 22 3.34 -7.50 -0.89
C ALA A 22 2.48 -7.83 0.34
N TRP A 23 1.49 -6.99 0.64
CA TRP A 23 0.52 -7.23 1.71
C TRP A 23 -0.30 -8.50 1.48
N CYS A 24 -0.81 -8.67 0.26
CA CYS A 24 -1.58 -9.85 -0.13
C CYS A 24 -0.76 -11.14 0.03
N PHE A 25 0.50 -11.10 -0.43
CA PHE A 25 1.43 -12.22 -0.33
C PHE A 25 1.73 -12.59 1.12
N GLN A 26 1.99 -11.59 1.98
CA GLN A 26 2.29 -11.82 3.40
C GLN A 26 1.09 -12.39 4.18
N ASN A 27 -0.11 -11.87 3.92
CA ASN A 27 -1.32 -12.30 4.61
C ASN A 27 -2.02 -13.49 3.95
N ARG A 28 -1.47 -14.02 2.84
CA ARG A 28 -2.06 -15.11 2.04
C ARG A 28 -3.51 -14.82 1.61
N ILE A 29 -3.80 -13.55 1.34
CA ILE A 29 -5.10 -13.11 0.82
C ILE A 29 -5.03 -12.91 -0.69
N LEU A 30 -6.11 -13.19 -1.40
CA LEU A 30 -6.17 -12.92 -2.83
C LEU A 30 -6.38 -11.41 -3.04
N ARG A 31 -5.78 -10.88 -4.10
CA ARG A 31 -5.91 -9.45 -4.45
C ARG A 31 -7.36 -8.99 -4.61
N ARG A 32 -8.26 -9.89 -5.05
CA ARG A 32 -9.71 -9.62 -5.14
C ARG A 32 -10.37 -9.41 -3.77
N ASP A 33 -9.85 -10.07 -2.74
CA ASP A 33 -10.37 -10.02 -1.38
C ASP A 33 -9.76 -8.82 -0.62
N ALA A 34 -8.60 -8.31 -1.06
CA ALA A 34 -7.90 -7.15 -0.51
C ALA A 34 -8.49 -5.78 -0.93
N THR A 35 -9.81 -5.72 -1.16
CA THR A 35 -10.50 -4.51 -1.64
C THR A 35 -10.54 -3.41 -0.56
N ALA A 36 -10.58 -3.78 0.72
CA ALA A 36 -10.58 -2.83 1.83
C ALA A 36 -9.20 -2.15 1.95
N GLU A 37 -8.15 -2.94 1.86
CA GLU A 37 -6.74 -2.56 1.89
C GLU A 37 -6.41 -1.64 0.73
N ALA A 38 -6.89 -1.95 -0.48
CA ALA A 38 -6.75 -1.08 -1.64
C ALA A 38 -7.39 0.29 -1.40
N LYS A 39 -8.57 0.36 -0.77
CA LYS A 39 -9.24 1.64 -0.45
C LYS A 39 -8.43 2.46 0.55
N ILE A 40 -7.83 1.81 1.55
CA ILE A 40 -6.97 2.47 2.55
C ILE A 40 -5.75 3.06 1.88
N LEU A 41 -5.05 2.29 1.04
CA LEU A 41 -3.89 2.75 0.29
C LEU A 41 -4.21 3.96 -0.59
N ILE A 42 -5.33 3.92 -1.32
CA ILE A 42 -5.77 5.03 -2.17
C ILE A 42 -6.12 6.26 -1.33
N SER A 43 -6.78 6.09 -0.19
CA SER A 43 -7.13 7.19 0.72
C SER A 43 -5.88 7.89 1.26
N GLU A 44 -4.89 7.12 1.72
CA GLU A 44 -3.63 7.66 2.24
C GLU A 44 -2.80 8.33 1.15
N TYR A 45 -2.74 7.74 -0.04
CA TYR A 45 -2.08 8.36 -1.20
C TYR A 45 -2.72 9.71 -1.57
N LYS A 46 -4.06 9.79 -1.55
CA LYS A 46 -4.80 11.05 -1.80
C LYS A 46 -4.59 12.10 -0.71
N ARG A 47 -4.35 11.68 0.55
CA ARG A 47 -3.96 12.57 1.66
C ARG A 47 -2.53 13.10 1.55
N GLY A 48 -1.76 12.64 0.55
CA GLY A 48 -0.37 13.04 0.33
C GLY A 48 0.65 12.10 0.97
N ASN A 49 0.21 11.02 1.62
CA ASN A 49 1.10 10.00 2.15
C ASN A 49 1.56 9.06 1.04
N ARG A 50 2.72 9.37 0.45
CA ARG A 50 3.35 8.59 -0.64
C ARG A 50 4.58 7.79 -0.20
N SER A 51 4.81 7.67 1.11
CA SER A 51 5.89 6.84 1.65
C SER A 51 5.41 5.40 1.76
N GLN A 52 6.20 4.46 1.22
CA GLN A 52 5.92 3.03 1.31
C GLN A 52 5.74 2.55 2.76
N ILE A 53 6.56 3.06 3.68
CA ILE A 53 6.50 2.72 5.12
C ILE A 53 5.16 3.17 5.70
N LYS A 54 4.77 4.44 5.47
CA LYS A 54 3.49 4.97 5.97
C LYS A 54 2.28 4.22 5.41
N LEU A 55 2.35 3.76 4.16
CA LEU A 55 1.29 2.99 3.54
C LEU A 55 1.17 1.59 4.15
N ILE A 56 2.28 0.95 4.48
CA ILE A 56 2.30 -0.33 5.20
C ILE A 56 1.76 -0.14 6.62
N ASP A 57 2.20 0.90 7.34
CA ASP A 57 1.69 1.21 8.68
C ASP A 57 0.17 1.44 8.68
N ALA A 58 -0.36 2.13 7.66
CA ALA A 58 -1.80 2.34 7.51
C ALA A 58 -2.55 1.01 7.31
N LEU A 59 -1.99 0.07 6.55
CA LEU A 59 -2.55 -1.27 6.39
C LEU A 59 -2.54 -2.03 7.71
N ILE A 60 -1.41 -2.06 8.42
CA ILE A 60 -1.28 -2.74 9.72
C ILE A 60 -2.34 -2.20 10.69
N ASN A 61 -2.38 -0.88 10.89
CA ASN A 61 -3.32 -0.23 11.81
C ASN A 61 -4.79 -0.48 11.46
N SER A 62 -5.11 -0.69 10.18
CA SER A 62 -6.47 -1.00 9.74
C SER A 62 -6.92 -2.43 10.03
N THR A 63 -5.96 -3.36 10.15
CA THR A 63 -6.24 -4.79 10.37
C THR A 63 -6.19 -5.21 11.84
N THR A 64 -5.75 -4.33 12.73
CA THR A 64 -5.67 -4.60 14.19
C THR A 64 -6.98 -4.37 14.94
N HIS A 65 -8.12 -4.27 14.25
CA HIS A 65 -9.43 -3.96 14.84
C HIS A 65 -10.42 -5.12 14.78
#